data_AF-A0A934TW25-F1
#
_entry.id   AF-A0A934TW25-F1
#
_cell.length_a   1.000
_cell.length_b   1.000
_cell.length_c   1.000
_cell.angle_alpha   90.00
_cell.angle_beta   90.00
_cell.angle_gamma   90.00
#
_symmetry.space_group_name_H-M   'P 1'
#
loop_
_entity.id
_entity.type
_entity.pdbx_description
1 polymer ?
#
loop_
_entity_poly.entity_id
_entity_poly.type
_entity_poly.pdbx_seq_one_letter_code
_entity_poly.pdbx_strand_id
1 'polypeptide(L)'
;MVNPQHGFSEGNLVRLKDGGPLMSVKFAIGVLLLCVWTDPGGRARRGTFSHHQLELVTDAELLWVRVAARLASRWHVVAASC
;
A
#
# COMPACT_ATOMS: atom_id res chain seq x y z
N MET A 1 12.30 -1.00 19.85
CA MET A 1 11.12 -0.95 20.75
C MET A 1 9.88 -1.12 19.88
N VAL A 2 9.21 -2.28 19.97
CA VAL A 2 7.95 -2.52 19.26
C VAL A 2 6.84 -2.20 20.25
N ASN A 3 6.06 -1.15 20.01
CA ASN A 3 4.85 -0.90 20.79
C ASN A 3 3.71 -1.70 20.15
N PRO A 4 3.25 -2.84 20.72
CA PRO A 4 2.35 -3.76 20.03
C PRO A 4 0.88 -3.32 20.05
N GLN A 5 0.55 -2.14 20.58
CA GLN A 5 -0.81 -1.83 21.02
C GLN A 5 -1.81 -1.52 19.90
N HIS A 6 -1.39 -1.33 18.64
CA HIS A 6 -2.29 -0.86 17.58
C HIS A 6 -2.24 -1.67 16.26
N GLY A 7 -1.65 -2.86 16.24
CA GLY A 7 -1.67 -3.75 15.06
C GLY A 7 -0.82 -3.30 13.87
N PHE A 8 -0.29 -2.08 13.89
CA PHE A 8 0.64 -1.56 12.89
C PHE A 8 2.08 -1.60 13.39
N SER A 9 2.99 -2.04 12.53
CA SER A 9 4.43 -2.09 12.76
C SER A 9 5.20 -1.47 11.59
N GLU A 10 6.44 -1.06 11.84
CA GLU A 10 7.35 -0.67 10.77
C GLU A 10 7.43 -1.77 9.70
N GLY A 11 7.41 -1.36 8.44
CA GLY A 11 7.38 -2.25 7.28
C GLY A 11 5.99 -2.70 6.85
N ASN A 12 4.94 -2.52 7.67
CA ASN A 12 3.59 -2.83 7.25
C ASN A 12 3.17 -1.98 6.04
N LEU A 13 2.44 -2.63 5.13
CA LEU A 13 1.79 -1.96 4.01
C LEU A 13 0.40 -1.52 4.42
N VAL A 14 0.10 -0.26 4.15
CA VAL A 14 -1.13 0.40 4.60
C VAL A 14 -1.71 1.28 3.49
N ARG A 15 -3.00 1.55 3.58
CA ARG A 15 -3.71 2.49 2.73
C ARG A 15 -4.62 3.39 3.57
N LEU A 16 -4.97 4.55 3.05
CA LEU A 16 -6.06 5.35 3.62
C LEU A 16 -7.39 4.67 3.34
N LYS A 17 -8.29 4.63 4.33
CA LYS A 17 -9.63 4.06 4.21
C LYS A 17 -10.48 4.74 3.13
N ASP A 18 -10.29 6.04 2.92
CA ASP A 18 -10.97 6.82 1.89
C ASP A 18 -10.34 6.63 0.49
N GLY A 19 -9.39 5.69 0.37
CA GLY A 19 -8.60 5.47 -0.84
C GLY A 19 -7.34 6.33 -0.88
N GLY A 20 -6.39 5.94 -1.74
CA GLY A 20 -5.10 6.63 -1.85
C GLY A 20 -3.99 5.74 -2.38
N PRO A 21 -2.72 6.15 -2.29
CA PRO A 21 -1.59 5.32 -2.65
C PRO A 21 -1.38 4.20 -1.63
N LEU A 22 -0.76 3.08 -2.06
CA LEU A 22 -0.22 2.09 -1.15
C LEU A 22 1.04 2.66 -0.48
N MET A 23 1.09 2.62 0.85
CA MET A 23 2.15 3.20 1.64
C MET A 23 2.81 2.15 2.53
N SER A 24 4.05 2.40 2.94
CA SER A 24 4.78 1.61 3.93
C SER A 24 4.98 2.42 5.21
N VAL A 25 4.71 1.81 6.36
CA VAL A 25 4.99 2.41 7.67
C VAL A 25 6.49 2.44 7.89
N LYS A 26 7.07 3.63 8.07
CA LYS A 26 8.47 3.81 8.47
C LYS A 26 8.66 3.90 9.96
N PHE A 27 7.69 4.45 10.66
CA PHE A 27 7.78 4.61 12.11
C PHE A 27 6.39 4.80 12.70
N ALA A 28 6.18 4.34 13.94
CA ALA A 28 4.94 4.49 14.69
C ALA A 28 5.24 5.07 16.08
N ILE A 29 4.53 6.15 16.44
CA ILE A 29 4.58 6.78 17.76
C ILE A 29 3.16 6.90 18.29
N GLY A 30 2.82 6.05 19.26
CA GLY A 30 1.44 5.98 19.76
C GLY A 30 0.47 5.72 18.59
N VAL A 31 -0.48 6.63 18.39
CA VAL A 31 -1.50 6.54 17.33
C VAL A 31 -1.08 7.14 15.99
N LEU A 32 0.10 7.76 15.90
CA LEU A 32 0.61 8.41 14.69
C LEU A 32 1.61 7.52 13.96
N LEU A 33 1.42 7.37 12.65
CA LEU A 33 2.31 6.62 11.78
C LEU A 33 2.92 7.54 10.73
N LEU A 34 4.24 7.50 10.63
CA LEU A 34 4.96 8.04 9.49
C LEU A 34 4.92 7.01 8.36
N CYS A 35 4.24 7.34 7.28
CA CYS A 35 4.11 6.52 6.09
C CYS A 35 4.91 7.12 4.94
N VAL A 36 5.48 6.25 4.11
CA VAL A 36 6.17 6.63 2.87
C VAL A 36 5.60 5.88 1.68
N TRP A 37 5.59 6.52 0.53
CA TRP A 37 5.14 5.92 -0.73
C TRP A 37 5.81 6.59 -1.92
N THR A 38 5.60 6.02 -3.10
CA THR A 38 6.05 6.60 -4.36
C THR A 38 4.85 7.20 -5.07
N ASP A 39 4.96 8.46 -5.49
CA ASP A 39 3.92 9.08 -6.32
C ASP A 39 3.94 8.51 -7.76
N PRO A 40 2.91 8.79 -8.59
CA PRO A 40 2.90 8.32 -9.98
C PRO A 40 4.07 8.84 -10.84
N GLY A 41 4.75 9.90 -10.41
CA GLY A 41 5.95 10.43 -11.05
C GLY A 41 7.25 9.79 -10.56
N GLY A 42 7.18 8.71 -9.76
CA GLY A 42 8.34 7.99 -9.25
C GLY A 42 9.02 8.68 -8.07
N ARG A 43 8.45 9.75 -7.50
CA ARG A 43 9.08 10.49 -6.40
C ARG A 43 8.65 9.93 -5.05
N ALA A 44 9.63 9.78 -4.16
CA ALA A 44 9.37 9.43 -2.78
C ALA A 44 8.58 10.55 -2.08
N ARG A 45 7.49 10.17 -1.44
CA ARG A 45 6.62 11.02 -0.62
C ARG A 45 6.54 10.43 0.78
N ARG A 46 6.24 11.31 1.74
CA ARG A 46 6.02 10.93 3.14
C ARG A 46 4.85 11.74 3.72
N GLY A 47 4.18 11.15 4.70
CA GLY A 47 3.04 11.75 5.37
C GLY A 47 2.84 11.10 6.74
N THR A 48 2.28 11.86 7.68
CA THR A 48 1.92 11.33 9.00
C THR A 48 0.42 11.18 9.05
N PHE A 49 -0.05 10.00 9.46
CA PHE A 49 -1.47 9.68 9.53
C PHE A 49 -1.80 9.05 10.88
N SER A 50 -3.04 9.22 11.32
CA SER A 50 -3.56 8.52 12.48
C SER A 50 -3.92 7.08 12.10
N HIS A 51 -3.70 6.13 13.00
CA HIS A 51 -4.06 4.72 12.80
C HIS A 51 -5.54 4.51 12.42
N HIS A 52 -6.45 5.40 12.84
CA HIS A 52 -7.87 5.33 12.51
C HIS A 52 -8.16 5.62 11.04
N GLN A 53 -7.26 6.34 10.37
CA GLN A 53 -7.38 6.69 8.95
C GLN A 53 -6.81 5.60 8.04
N LEU A 54 -6.09 4.63 8.61
CA LEU A 54 -5.36 3.62 7.87
C LEU A 54 -6.00 2.24 7.99
N GLU A 55 -5.78 1.43 6.98
CA GLU A 55 -6.07 0.00 6.97
C GLU A 55 -4.82 -0.78 6.55
N LEU A 56 -4.64 -1.97 7.10
CA LEU A 56 -3.57 -2.88 6.71
C LEU A 56 -3.92 -3.53 5.38
N VAL A 57 -2.97 -3.49 4.45
CA VAL A 57 -3.05 -4.23 3.20
C VAL A 57 -2.38 -5.57 3.43
N THR A 58 -3.17 -6.64 3.39
CA THR A 58 -2.65 -8.00 3.64
C THR A 58 -2.05 -8.59 2.37
N ASP A 59 -1.15 -9.57 2.53
CA ASP A 59 -0.52 -10.29 1.42
C ASP A 59 -1.54 -10.93 0.46
N ALA A 60 -2.73 -11.29 0.95
CA ALA A 60 -3.81 -11.82 0.14
C ALA A 60 -4.30 -10.79 -0.90
N GLU A 61 -4.46 -9.53 -0.50
CA GLU A 61 -4.84 -8.45 -1.42
C GLU A 61 -3.73 -8.16 -2.43
N LEU A 62 -2.47 -8.16 -1.99
CA LEU A 62 -1.32 -7.98 -2.89
C LEU A 62 -1.19 -9.12 -3.91
N LEU A 63 -1.49 -10.35 -3.50
CA LEU A 63 -1.56 -11.52 -4.39
C LEU A 63 -2.64 -11.33 -5.45
N TRP A 64 -3.84 -10.91 -5.07
CA TRP A 64 -4.91 -10.62 -6.02
C TRP A 64 -4.56 -9.49 -6.98
N VAL A 65 -3.92 -8.41 -6.51
CA VAL A 65 -3.44 -7.31 -7.38
C VAL A 65 -2.41 -7.82 -8.38
N ARG A 66 -1.45 -8.65 -7.95
CA ARG A 66 -0.42 -9.22 -8.84
C ARG A 66 -1.02 -10.21 -9.85
N VAL A 67 -1.99 -11.03 -9.42
CA VAL A 67 -2.70 -11.97 -10.30
C VAL A 67 -3.55 -11.20 -11.31
N ALA A 68 -4.29 -10.18 -10.88
CA ALA A 68 -5.08 -9.32 -11.76
C ALA A 68 -4.20 -8.58 -12.77
N ALA A 69 -3.05 -8.03 -12.36
CA ALA A 69 -2.10 -7.40 -13.27
C ALA A 69 -1.55 -8.39 -14.32
N ARG A 70 -1.23 -9.64 -13.91
CA ARG A 70 -0.81 -10.70 -14.84
C ARG A 70 -1.91 -11.12 -15.80
N LEU A 71 -3.16 -11.17 -15.34
CA LEU A 71 -4.31 -11.49 -16.18
C LEU A 71 -4.60 -10.36 -17.17
N ALA A 72 -4.52 -9.09 -16.75
CA ALA A 72 -4.70 -7.92 -17.62
C ALA A 72 -3.61 -7.81 -18.71
N SER A 73 -2.37 -8.21 -18.40
CA SER A 73 -1.28 -8.32 -19.38
C SER A 73 -1.54 -9.38 -20.46
N ARG A 74 -2.45 -10.32 -20.23
CA ARG A 74 -2.72 -11.43 -21.16
C ARG A 74 -3.75 -11.10 -22.23
N TRP A 75 -4.46 -9.97 -22.12
CA TRP A 75 -5.48 -9.55 -23.10
C TRP A 75 -4.96 -8.55 -24.15
N HIS A 76 -3.73 -8.05 -24.03
CA HIS A 76 -3.14 -7.17 -25.04
C HIS A 76 -2.45 -7.92 -26.21
N VAL A 77 -2.46 -9.26 -26.26
CA VAL A 77 -1.81 -10.04 -27.33
C VAL A 77 -2.81 -10.59 -28.37
N VAL A 78 -4.11 -10.30 -28.28
CA VAL A 78 -5.10 -10.70 -29.32
C VAL A 78 -5.89 -9.51 -29.86
N ALA A 79 -5.19 -8.43 -30.22
CA ALA A 79 -5.78 -7.31 -30.96
C ALA A 79 -4.82 -6.72 -32.01
N ALA A 80 -3.89 -7.52 -32.53
CA ALA A 80 -3.04 -7.14 -33.65
C ALA A 80 -2.85 -8.34 -34.59
N SER A 81 -3.94 -8.72 -35.27
CA SER A 81 -3.91 -9.53 -36.49
C SER A 81 -5.19 -9.22 -37.26
N CYS A 82 -5.17 -8.10 -37.98
CA CYS A 82 -5.97 -7.87 -39.17
C CYS A 82 -5.01 -7.80 -40.34
#